data_AF-A0AAW0UXW7-F1
#
_entry.id   AF-A0AAW0UXW7-F1
#
_cell.length_a   1.000
_cell.length_b   1.000
_cell.length_c   1.000
_cell.angle_alpha   90.00
_cell.angle_beta   90.00
_cell.angle_gamma   90.00
#
_symmetry.space_group_name_H-M   'P 1'
#
loop_
_entity.id
_entity.type
_entity.pdbx_description
1 polymer ?
#
loop_
_entity_poly.entity_id
_entity_poly.type
_entity_poly.pdbx_seq_one_letter_code
_entity_poly.pdbx_strand_id
1 'polypeptide(L)'
;MNRRPIVTYAGDNSLFSGLQTGLVTGLPQESVEWRRSYGRPSRCVHVEVDFVPFSEECLVKETPRTILDCSDVEAYKNTTRDSLQSWALALKQHGITDWMVVLLETPDTRKGNKLLPRTTVLDKIKNDFGSKQPERCVSLVDPLKTDSRSLESWQTLLTKMRHLLMVAYNRALNRFEESMRAERERRTEKSWSFCWYFLLQEELAHVFQLLALYDEALVQYDELDALFTQFVVNSAAGDSPRWLSTFSQPCERWEGLHLTPELDTTVQAKIRSKEVTLLEFRNYLFQRQCALLMHLNKPWEVASRALTFLQNTVGELNILEVNVAPGGVACWGVLSCLEVTDALHRYHTTDAHALHTAPLWAYARDKLQELGMLCGLMPGSATSSAQLHTVISLVCGMGNDPHSHEEPPRESPMTRLKDSLSSPQAFKKALSGAV
;
A
#
# COMPACT_ATOMS: atom_id res chain seq x y z
N MET A 1 -7.09 5.43 0.34
CA MET A 1 -7.58 5.42 -1.06
C MET A 1 -6.77 4.41 -1.87
N ASN A 2 -7.39 3.33 -2.34
CA ASN A 2 -6.75 2.40 -3.28
C ASN A 2 -6.50 3.14 -4.60
N ARG A 3 -5.24 3.46 -4.91
CA ARG A 3 -4.85 4.07 -6.18
C ARG A 3 -4.51 2.97 -7.18
N ARG A 4 -5.52 2.40 -7.85
CA ARG A 4 -5.26 1.52 -8.99
C ARG A 4 -4.59 2.33 -10.12
N PRO A 5 -3.78 1.70 -10.98
CA PRO A 5 -3.27 2.36 -12.17
C PRO A 5 -4.41 2.86 -13.03
N ILE A 6 -4.21 4.04 -13.58
CA ILE A 6 -5.18 4.67 -14.46
C ILE A 6 -4.77 4.42 -15.91
N VAL A 7 -5.74 3.92 -16.67
CA VAL A 7 -5.64 3.74 -18.12
C VAL A 7 -6.58 4.75 -18.75
N THR A 8 -6.03 5.73 -19.44
CA THR A 8 -6.91 6.69 -20.13
C THR A 8 -7.41 6.10 -21.45
N TYR A 9 -8.60 6.50 -21.91
CA TYR A 9 -9.16 6.09 -23.19
C TYR A 9 -9.62 7.29 -24.03
N ALA A 10 -9.46 7.23 -25.35
CA ALA A 10 -10.02 8.21 -26.29
C ALA A 10 -10.84 7.52 -27.40
N GLY A 11 -11.70 8.29 -28.08
CA GLY A 11 -12.56 7.83 -29.17
C GLY A 11 -14.04 7.93 -28.83
N ASP A 12 -14.84 6.92 -29.20
CA ASP A 12 -16.28 6.89 -28.92
C ASP A 12 -16.54 6.49 -27.45
N ASN A 13 -16.96 7.46 -26.64
CA ASN A 13 -17.25 7.28 -25.22
C ASN A 13 -18.44 6.34 -24.96
N SER A 14 -19.46 6.35 -25.81
CA SER A 14 -20.64 5.51 -25.65
C SER A 14 -20.28 4.05 -25.85
N LEU A 15 -19.46 3.79 -26.87
CA LEU A 15 -18.93 2.47 -27.17
C LEU A 15 -18.00 1.98 -26.06
N PHE A 16 -17.07 2.82 -25.60
CA PHE A 16 -16.16 2.44 -24.51
C PHE A 16 -16.93 2.07 -23.23
N SER A 17 -17.96 2.84 -22.90
CA SER A 17 -18.81 2.58 -21.73
C SER A 17 -19.44 1.18 -21.77
N GLY A 18 -19.78 0.68 -22.96
CA GLY A 18 -20.27 -0.70 -23.14
C GLY A 18 -19.21 -1.78 -22.91
N LEU A 19 -17.92 -1.47 -23.08
CA LEU A 19 -16.80 -2.39 -22.90
C LEU A 19 -16.21 -2.37 -21.49
N GLN A 20 -16.33 -1.23 -20.80
CA GLN A 20 -15.61 -0.93 -19.56
C GLN A 20 -15.84 -2.00 -18.49
N THR A 21 -17.09 -2.39 -18.25
CA THR A 21 -17.42 -3.42 -17.26
C THR A 21 -16.71 -4.74 -17.56
N GLY A 22 -16.69 -5.15 -18.84
CA GLY A 22 -15.98 -6.35 -19.27
C GLY A 22 -14.48 -6.23 -19.09
N LEU A 23 -13.88 -5.07 -19.40
CA LEU A 23 -12.44 -4.87 -19.25
C LEU A 23 -12.02 -4.90 -17.77
N VAL A 24 -12.73 -4.20 -16.90
CA VAL A 24 -12.46 -4.14 -15.46
C VAL A 24 -12.62 -5.52 -14.82
N THR A 25 -13.63 -6.29 -15.22
CA THR A 25 -13.83 -7.65 -14.68
C THR A 25 -12.89 -8.69 -15.30
N GLY A 26 -12.54 -8.54 -16.58
CA GLY A 26 -11.76 -9.53 -17.34
C GLY A 26 -10.25 -9.43 -17.14
N LEU A 27 -9.70 -8.21 -17.00
CA LEU A 27 -8.25 -8.02 -16.81
C LEU A 27 -7.67 -8.79 -15.60
N PRO A 28 -8.29 -8.79 -14.40
CA PRO A 28 -7.74 -9.51 -13.25
C PRO A 28 -8.02 -11.03 -13.24
N GLN A 29 -8.79 -11.59 -14.20
CA GLN A 29 -9.15 -13.02 -14.17
C GLN A 29 -7.99 -13.98 -14.47
N GLU A 30 -7.00 -13.53 -15.23
CA GLU A 30 -5.85 -14.34 -15.59
C GLU A 30 -4.57 -13.62 -15.19
N SER A 31 -3.64 -14.36 -14.63
CA SER A 31 -2.32 -13.84 -14.30
C SER A 31 -1.51 -13.59 -15.56
N VAL A 32 -0.67 -12.55 -15.52
CA VAL A 32 0.34 -12.28 -16.54
C VAL A 32 1.74 -12.54 -15.96
N GLU A 33 2.59 -13.20 -16.74
CA GLU A 33 4.00 -13.36 -16.37
C GLU A 33 4.69 -11.99 -16.41
N TRP A 34 5.12 -11.53 -15.25
CA TRP A 34 5.94 -10.36 -15.10
C TRP A 34 7.42 -10.73 -15.12
N ARG A 35 8.08 -10.39 -16.22
CA ARG A 35 9.54 -10.43 -16.32
C ARG A 35 10.12 -9.17 -15.70
N ARG A 36 10.79 -9.37 -14.57
CA ARG A 36 11.37 -8.31 -13.76
C ARG A 36 12.76 -7.93 -14.28
N SER A 37 13.15 -6.68 -14.02
CA SER A 37 14.47 -6.15 -14.36
C SER A 37 15.59 -6.84 -13.56
N TYR A 38 16.84 -6.68 -14.02
CA TYR A 38 18.06 -7.10 -13.31
C TYR A 38 18.14 -8.61 -12.95
N GLY A 39 17.53 -9.47 -13.77
CA GLY A 39 17.61 -10.92 -13.59
C GLY A 39 16.83 -11.46 -12.39
N ARG A 40 15.95 -10.64 -11.78
CA ARG A 40 15.06 -11.13 -10.72
C ARG A 40 14.09 -12.18 -11.29
N PRO A 41 13.71 -13.21 -10.50
CA PRO A 41 12.76 -14.24 -10.95
C PRO A 41 11.45 -13.64 -11.46
N SER A 42 10.87 -14.25 -12.49
CA SER A 42 9.54 -13.83 -12.96
C SER A 42 8.47 -14.12 -11.92
N ARG A 43 7.40 -13.32 -11.92
CA ARG A 43 6.25 -13.46 -11.03
C ARG A 43 4.97 -13.46 -11.84
N CYS A 44 3.99 -14.25 -11.46
CA CYS A 44 2.65 -14.16 -12.02
C CYS A 44 1.84 -13.14 -11.21
N VAL A 45 1.35 -12.09 -11.87
CA VAL A 45 0.58 -11.01 -11.22
C VAL A 45 -0.79 -10.85 -11.89
N HIS A 46 -1.78 -10.43 -11.12
CA HIS A 46 -3.07 -10.01 -11.65
C HIS A 46 -3.09 -8.50 -11.73
N VAL A 47 -3.67 -7.95 -12.79
CA VAL A 47 -3.65 -6.51 -13.02
C VAL A 47 -5.06 -5.95 -12.96
N GLU A 48 -5.27 -5.05 -12.02
CA GLU A 48 -6.45 -4.21 -11.91
C GLU A 48 -6.12 -2.79 -12.38
N VAL A 49 -7.08 -2.13 -13.03
CA VAL A 49 -6.94 -0.76 -13.52
C VAL A 49 -8.26 -0.04 -13.43
N ASP A 50 -8.19 1.29 -13.31
CA ASP A 50 -9.33 2.17 -13.50
C ASP A 50 -9.20 2.85 -14.88
N PHE A 51 -10.35 3.11 -15.52
CA PHE A 51 -10.39 3.75 -16.83
C PHE A 51 -10.95 5.16 -16.72
N VAL A 52 -10.28 6.13 -17.35
CA VAL A 52 -10.72 7.53 -17.40
C VAL A 52 -10.66 8.08 -18.83
N PRO A 53 -11.54 9.02 -19.23
CA PRO A 53 -11.40 9.69 -20.51
C PRO A 53 -10.05 10.39 -20.63
N PHE A 54 -9.43 10.30 -21.80
CA PHE A 54 -8.19 11.00 -22.10
C PHE A 54 -8.41 12.51 -22.11
N SER A 55 -7.57 13.23 -21.37
CA SER A 55 -7.38 14.67 -21.48
C SER A 55 -5.88 14.98 -21.59
N GLU A 56 -5.52 16.13 -22.17
CA GLU A 56 -4.12 16.55 -22.23
C GLU A 56 -3.50 16.72 -20.84
N GLU A 57 -4.32 17.02 -19.82
CA GLU A 57 -3.88 17.12 -18.43
C GLU A 57 -3.36 15.78 -17.87
N CYS A 58 -3.85 14.64 -18.38
CA CYS A 58 -3.38 13.31 -18.02
C CYS A 58 -1.97 12.99 -18.57
N LEU A 59 -1.48 13.73 -19.58
CA LEU A 59 -0.16 13.50 -20.19
C LEU A 59 1.01 13.80 -19.25
N VAL A 60 0.75 14.52 -18.15
CA VAL A 60 1.76 14.84 -17.12
C VAL A 60 1.92 13.70 -16.10
N LYS A 61 0.97 12.75 -16.01
CA LYS A 61 0.91 11.77 -14.91
C LYS A 61 0.60 10.31 -15.30
N GLU A 62 0.05 10.01 -16.48
CA GLU A 62 -0.61 8.71 -16.75
C GLU A 62 -0.38 8.12 -18.15
N THR A 63 -0.76 6.84 -18.34
CA THR A 63 -0.63 6.12 -19.63
C THR A 63 -1.94 6.06 -20.43
N PRO A 64 -2.01 6.67 -21.62
CA PRO A 64 -3.18 6.70 -22.48
C PRO A 64 -3.32 5.55 -23.49
N ARG A 65 -4.57 5.18 -23.78
CA ARG A 65 -5.02 4.23 -24.81
C ARG A 65 -6.16 4.84 -25.63
N THR A 66 -6.44 4.29 -26.81
CA THR A 66 -7.51 4.80 -27.70
C THR A 66 -8.31 3.65 -28.31
N ILE A 67 -9.64 3.73 -28.22
CA ILE A 67 -10.59 2.80 -28.86
C ILE A 67 -11.26 3.52 -30.02
N LEU A 68 -11.28 2.91 -31.19
CA LEU A 68 -11.86 3.48 -32.41
C LEU A 68 -12.87 2.52 -33.01
N ASP A 69 -14.02 3.07 -33.39
CA ASP A 69 -14.95 2.42 -34.31
C ASP A 69 -14.68 2.94 -35.72
N CYS A 70 -14.17 2.08 -36.60
CA CYS A 70 -13.88 2.45 -37.99
C CYS A 70 -13.95 1.22 -38.90
N SER A 71 -15.13 0.94 -39.42
CA SER A 71 -15.37 -0.21 -40.30
C SER A 71 -15.01 0.03 -41.77
N ASP A 72 -14.81 1.29 -42.19
CA ASP A 72 -14.56 1.68 -43.58
C ASP A 72 -13.17 2.30 -43.82
N VAL A 73 -12.53 1.85 -44.89
CA VAL A 73 -11.19 2.24 -45.33
C VAL A 73 -11.12 3.66 -45.88
N GLU A 74 -12.22 4.15 -46.47
CA GLU A 74 -12.31 5.53 -46.93
C GLU A 74 -12.58 6.49 -45.76
N ALA A 75 -13.50 6.12 -44.86
CA ALA A 75 -13.69 6.82 -43.59
C ALA A 75 -12.39 6.94 -42.77
N TYR A 76 -11.62 5.85 -42.64
CA TYR A 76 -10.32 5.87 -41.96
C TYR A 76 -9.36 6.92 -42.55
N LYS A 77 -9.24 6.95 -43.88
CA LYS A 77 -8.34 7.86 -44.59
C LYS A 77 -8.73 9.33 -44.43
N ASN A 78 -10.04 9.61 -44.39
CA ASN A 78 -10.56 10.97 -44.47
C ASN A 78 -10.74 11.65 -43.12
N THR A 79 -10.94 10.91 -42.02
CA THR A 79 -11.23 11.50 -40.71
C THR A 79 -10.46 10.86 -39.55
N THR A 80 -10.38 9.53 -39.50
CA THR A 80 -9.79 8.82 -38.34
C THR A 80 -8.26 8.92 -38.31
N ARG A 81 -7.59 8.89 -39.47
CA ARG A 81 -6.13 8.92 -39.58
C ARG A 81 -5.52 10.18 -38.97
N ASP A 82 -6.05 11.36 -39.27
CA ASP A 82 -5.49 12.64 -38.80
C ASP A 82 -5.67 12.81 -37.28
N SER A 83 -6.81 12.37 -36.75
CA SER A 83 -7.09 12.35 -35.31
C SER A 83 -6.13 11.41 -34.58
N LEU A 84 -5.92 10.20 -35.10
CA LEU A 84 -4.95 9.24 -34.57
C LEU A 84 -3.52 9.75 -34.63
N GLN A 85 -3.14 10.41 -35.74
CA GLN A 85 -1.81 10.97 -35.91
C GLN A 85 -1.54 12.10 -34.92
N SER A 86 -2.53 12.97 -34.69
CA SER A 86 -2.44 14.04 -33.68
C SER A 86 -2.28 13.47 -32.27
N TRP A 87 -3.09 12.46 -31.91
CA TRP A 87 -2.99 11.77 -30.63
C TRP A 87 -1.63 11.08 -30.45
N ALA A 88 -1.17 10.31 -31.44
CA ALA A 88 0.13 9.63 -31.38
C ALA A 88 1.31 10.62 -31.28
N LEU A 89 1.20 11.78 -31.92
CA LEU A 89 2.21 12.84 -31.81
C LEU A 89 2.24 13.42 -30.39
N ALA A 90 1.08 13.70 -29.80
CA ALA A 90 0.98 14.17 -28.41
C ALA A 90 1.61 13.17 -27.43
N LEU A 91 1.35 11.86 -27.60
CA LEU A 91 1.98 10.82 -26.79
C LEU A 91 3.49 10.81 -26.92
N LYS A 92 3.99 10.89 -28.15
CA LYS A 92 5.42 10.88 -28.44
C LYS A 92 6.14 12.09 -27.83
N GLN A 93 5.53 13.27 -27.88
CA GLN A 93 6.08 14.50 -27.26
C GLN A 93 6.27 14.35 -25.75
N HIS A 94 5.41 13.58 -25.09
CA HIS A 94 5.49 13.30 -23.65
C HIS A 94 6.26 12.02 -23.32
N GLY A 95 6.93 11.39 -24.31
CA GLY A 95 7.70 10.17 -24.11
C GLY A 95 6.84 8.95 -23.74
N ILE A 96 5.53 9.01 -24.02
CA ILE A 96 4.59 7.92 -23.75
C ILE A 96 4.71 6.90 -24.88
N THR A 97 5.09 5.69 -24.50
CA THR A 97 5.32 4.61 -25.45
C THR A 97 4.58 3.33 -25.07
N ASP A 98 3.50 3.38 -24.27
CA ASP A 98 2.68 2.21 -23.88
C ASP A 98 1.23 2.33 -24.35
N TRP A 99 1.06 2.67 -25.62
CA TRP A 99 -0.26 2.90 -26.23
C TRP A 99 -0.81 1.64 -26.89
N MET A 100 -2.13 1.60 -27.05
CA MET A 100 -2.85 0.59 -27.85
C MET A 100 -3.94 1.28 -28.67
N VAL A 101 -4.12 0.82 -29.91
CA VAL A 101 -5.26 1.17 -30.77
C VAL A 101 -6.14 -0.06 -30.90
N VAL A 102 -7.39 0.05 -30.44
CA VAL A 102 -8.41 -1.00 -30.59
C VAL A 102 -9.36 -0.60 -31.69
N LEU A 103 -9.45 -1.40 -32.74
CA LEU A 103 -10.37 -1.24 -33.85
C LEU A 103 -11.58 -2.15 -33.64
N LEU A 104 -12.80 -1.60 -33.55
CA LEU A 104 -13.99 -2.45 -33.63
C LEU A 104 -14.27 -2.88 -35.08
N GLU A 105 -14.34 -4.19 -35.28
CA GLU A 105 -14.84 -4.80 -36.51
C GLU A 105 -16.35 -5.01 -36.38
N THR A 106 -17.13 -4.22 -37.12
CA THR A 106 -18.50 -4.59 -37.43
C THR A 106 -18.48 -5.58 -38.60
N PRO A 107 -19.19 -6.72 -38.51
CA PRO A 107 -19.17 -7.68 -39.59
C PRO A 107 -19.78 -7.09 -40.85
N ASP A 108 -19.00 -7.16 -41.93
CA ASP A 108 -19.44 -6.81 -43.27
C ASP A 108 -20.63 -7.71 -43.65
N THR A 109 -21.81 -7.12 -43.82
CA THR A 109 -22.98 -7.79 -44.43
C THR A 109 -22.73 -8.17 -45.91
N ARG A 110 -21.58 -7.78 -46.47
CA ARG A 110 -21.21 -7.97 -47.88
C ARG A 110 -20.03 -8.92 -48.06
N LYS A 111 -20.17 -10.19 -47.66
CA LYS A 111 -19.31 -11.27 -48.21
C LYS A 111 -19.73 -11.56 -49.66
N GLY A 112 -19.33 -10.68 -50.58
CA GLY A 112 -19.31 -10.98 -52.01
C GLY A 112 -17.96 -11.60 -52.37
N ASN A 113 -17.98 -12.79 -52.98
CA ASN A 113 -16.82 -13.50 -53.54
C ASN A 113 -15.90 -12.54 -54.31
N LYS A 114 -14.71 -12.23 -53.75
CA LYS A 114 -13.65 -11.51 -54.47
C LYS A 114 -12.33 -12.23 -54.28
N LEU A 115 -11.65 -12.50 -55.41
CA LEU A 115 -10.44 -13.31 -55.54
C LEU A 115 -9.14 -12.65 -55.04
N LEU A 116 -9.15 -11.39 -54.62
CA LEU A 116 -7.93 -10.66 -54.22
C LEU A 116 -8.00 -10.22 -52.75
N PRO A 117 -6.94 -10.46 -51.95
CA PRO A 117 -6.88 -9.94 -50.59
C PRO A 117 -6.82 -8.41 -50.63
N ARG A 118 -7.88 -7.75 -50.14
CA ARG A 118 -7.89 -6.29 -49.94
C ARG A 118 -7.18 -5.95 -48.64
N THR A 119 -6.35 -4.92 -48.65
CA THR A 119 -5.80 -4.30 -47.44
C THR A 119 -6.95 -3.84 -46.55
N THR A 120 -6.99 -4.33 -45.31
CA THR A 120 -8.01 -3.97 -44.31
C THR A 120 -7.70 -2.61 -43.66
N VAL A 121 -8.67 -2.06 -42.91
CA VAL A 121 -8.44 -0.87 -42.06
C VAL A 121 -7.33 -1.17 -41.04
N LEU A 122 -7.36 -2.37 -40.44
CA LEU A 122 -6.34 -2.81 -39.50
C LEU A 122 -4.93 -2.84 -40.13
N ASP A 123 -4.78 -3.32 -41.36
CA ASP A 123 -3.49 -3.32 -42.07
C ASP A 123 -2.95 -1.91 -42.27
N LYS A 124 -3.85 -0.95 -42.56
CA LYS A 124 -3.47 0.47 -42.68
C LYS A 124 -3.06 1.07 -41.35
N ILE A 125 -3.81 0.84 -40.28
CA ILE A 125 -3.45 1.30 -38.92
C ILE A 125 -2.09 0.73 -38.52
N LYS A 126 -1.85 -0.57 -38.76
CA LYS A 126 -0.56 -1.21 -38.49
C LYS A 126 0.58 -0.61 -39.28
N ASN A 127 0.38 -0.29 -40.56
CA ASN A 127 1.40 0.34 -41.39
C ASN A 127 1.66 1.80 -40.99
N ASP A 128 0.61 2.57 -40.70
CA ASP A 128 0.69 3.99 -40.36
C ASP A 128 1.27 4.23 -38.96
N PHE A 129 0.89 3.41 -37.96
CA PHE A 129 1.20 3.64 -36.55
C PHE A 129 1.96 2.48 -35.87
N GLY A 130 1.73 1.25 -36.31
CA GLY A 130 2.27 0.02 -35.71
C GLY A 130 3.52 -0.54 -36.39
N SER A 131 4.20 0.19 -37.28
CA SER A 131 5.26 -0.38 -38.15
C SER A 131 6.39 -1.12 -37.42
N LYS A 132 6.72 -0.73 -36.17
CA LYS A 132 7.67 -1.44 -35.29
C LYS A 132 7.00 -2.29 -34.21
N GLN A 133 5.71 -2.08 -33.97
CA GLN A 133 4.94 -2.65 -32.86
C GLN A 133 3.51 -2.98 -33.31
N PRO A 134 3.33 -3.86 -34.32
CA PRO A 134 2.02 -4.13 -34.92
C PRO A 134 1.06 -4.81 -33.94
N GLU A 135 1.58 -5.40 -32.85
CA GLU A 135 0.82 -6.00 -31.77
C GLU A 135 -0.01 -5.01 -30.94
N ARG A 136 0.24 -3.70 -31.09
CA ARG A 136 -0.50 -2.63 -30.41
C ARG A 136 -1.76 -2.19 -31.15
N CYS A 137 -1.95 -2.68 -32.36
CA CYS A 137 -3.13 -2.45 -33.17
C CYS A 137 -3.97 -3.73 -33.12
N VAL A 138 -5.01 -3.73 -32.30
CA VAL A 138 -5.85 -4.90 -32.01
C VAL A 138 -7.20 -4.72 -32.68
N SER A 139 -7.71 -5.79 -33.29
CA SER A 139 -9.09 -5.83 -33.78
C SER A 139 -9.97 -6.50 -32.72
N LEU A 140 -11.12 -5.89 -32.44
CA LEU A 140 -12.15 -6.39 -31.55
C LEU A 140 -13.42 -6.63 -32.37
N VAL A 141 -13.84 -7.89 -32.47
CA VAL A 141 -15.14 -8.22 -33.06
C VAL A 141 -16.21 -7.90 -32.03
N ASP A 142 -17.36 -7.38 -32.49
CA ASP A 142 -18.51 -6.99 -31.66
C ASP A 142 -18.70 -7.91 -30.43
N PRO A 143 -18.33 -7.44 -29.21
CA PRO A 143 -18.27 -8.27 -28.02
C PRO A 143 -19.67 -8.60 -27.45
N LEU A 144 -20.73 -7.98 -27.99
CA LEU A 144 -22.10 -8.37 -27.67
C LEU A 144 -22.49 -9.70 -28.33
N LYS A 145 -21.72 -10.16 -29.31
CA LYS A 145 -21.91 -11.47 -29.94
C LYS A 145 -21.25 -12.55 -29.09
N THR A 146 -21.92 -13.70 -29.00
CA THR A 146 -21.45 -14.87 -28.23
C THR A 146 -20.82 -15.95 -29.13
N ASP A 147 -20.48 -15.61 -30.36
CA ASP A 147 -19.81 -16.55 -31.27
C ASP A 147 -18.32 -16.70 -30.92
N SER A 148 -17.71 -17.79 -31.40
CA SER A 148 -16.31 -18.12 -31.08
C SER A 148 -15.33 -17.02 -31.46
N ARG A 149 -15.59 -16.33 -32.59
CA ARG A 149 -14.74 -15.26 -33.09
C ARG A 149 -14.77 -14.00 -32.21
N SER A 150 -15.95 -13.62 -31.71
CA SER A 150 -16.09 -12.54 -30.72
C SER A 150 -15.29 -12.86 -29.46
N LEU A 151 -15.49 -14.06 -28.89
CA LEU A 151 -14.81 -14.49 -27.67
C LEU A 151 -13.28 -14.52 -27.83
N GLU A 152 -12.78 -15.04 -28.95
CA GLU A 152 -11.34 -15.09 -29.25
C GLU A 152 -10.74 -13.69 -29.37
N SER A 153 -11.43 -12.76 -30.05
CA SER A 153 -10.97 -11.37 -30.18
C SER A 153 -10.95 -10.63 -28.84
N TRP A 154 -11.92 -10.91 -27.96
CA TRP A 154 -11.98 -10.38 -26.61
C TRP A 154 -10.82 -10.89 -25.73
N GLN A 155 -10.56 -12.19 -25.75
CA GLN A 155 -9.43 -12.77 -25.02
C GLN A 155 -8.08 -12.26 -25.54
N THR A 156 -7.97 -12.04 -26.84
CA THR A 156 -6.80 -11.42 -27.46
C THR A 156 -6.59 -10.00 -26.95
N LEU A 157 -7.66 -9.19 -26.89
CA LEU A 157 -7.60 -7.83 -26.34
C LEU A 157 -7.13 -7.84 -24.88
N LEU A 158 -7.73 -8.66 -24.03
CA LEU A 158 -7.34 -8.78 -22.62
C LEU A 158 -5.87 -9.19 -22.46
N THR A 159 -5.42 -10.19 -23.22
CA THR A 159 -4.03 -10.66 -23.20
C THR A 159 -3.05 -9.54 -23.58
N LYS A 160 -3.33 -8.82 -24.68
CA LYS A 160 -2.49 -7.70 -25.13
C LYS A 160 -2.51 -6.54 -24.14
N MET A 161 -3.66 -6.24 -23.53
CA MET A 161 -3.78 -5.20 -22.52
C MET A 161 -3.00 -5.53 -21.26
N ARG A 162 -3.10 -6.76 -20.72
CA ARG A 162 -2.28 -7.22 -19.59
C ARG A 162 -0.79 -7.07 -19.89
N HIS A 163 -0.36 -7.52 -21.06
CA HIS A 163 1.04 -7.38 -21.48
C HIS A 163 1.51 -5.93 -21.50
N LEU A 164 0.77 -5.02 -22.14
CA LEU A 164 1.13 -3.59 -22.19
C LEU A 164 1.09 -2.92 -20.82
N LEU A 165 0.17 -3.32 -19.94
CA LEU A 165 0.17 -2.85 -18.54
C LEU A 165 1.47 -3.24 -17.86
N MET A 166 1.94 -4.48 -18.04
CA MET A 166 3.20 -4.91 -17.44
C MET A 166 4.41 -4.18 -18.00
N VAL A 167 4.41 -3.83 -19.29
CA VAL A 167 5.46 -2.98 -19.88
C VAL A 167 5.47 -1.60 -19.23
N ALA A 168 4.30 -0.98 -19.04
CA ALA A 168 4.16 0.31 -18.37
C ALA A 168 4.62 0.24 -16.89
N TYR A 169 4.18 -0.78 -16.16
CA TYR A 169 4.63 -1.05 -14.78
C TYR A 169 6.15 -1.20 -14.70
N ASN A 170 6.77 -1.98 -15.57
CA ASN A 170 8.22 -2.14 -15.60
C ASN A 170 8.95 -0.81 -15.81
N ARG A 171 8.46 0.03 -16.73
CA ARG A 171 9.06 1.36 -16.95
C ARG A 171 8.92 2.23 -15.71
N ALA A 172 7.72 2.27 -15.11
CA ALA A 172 7.47 3.06 -13.91
C ALA A 172 8.37 2.60 -12.76
N LEU A 173 8.42 1.29 -12.50
CA LEU A 173 9.24 0.70 -11.45
C LEU A 173 10.74 0.95 -11.67
N ASN A 174 11.25 0.83 -12.89
CA ASN A 174 12.65 1.15 -13.18
C ASN A 174 12.97 2.62 -12.86
N ARG A 175 12.08 3.56 -13.22
CA ARG A 175 12.25 4.98 -12.86
C ARG A 175 12.18 5.22 -11.35
N PHE A 176 11.30 4.51 -10.65
CA PHE A 176 11.23 4.57 -9.18
C PHE A 176 12.52 4.01 -8.55
N GLU A 177 13.02 2.87 -9.00
CA GLU A 177 14.27 2.28 -8.51
C GLU A 177 15.48 3.19 -8.77
N GLU A 178 15.54 3.84 -9.93
CA GLU A 178 16.57 4.85 -10.24
C GLU A 178 16.47 6.08 -9.32
N SER A 179 15.25 6.59 -9.09
CA SER A 179 15.00 7.73 -8.18
C SER A 179 15.38 7.38 -6.74
N MET A 180 15.02 6.18 -6.29
CA MET A 180 15.39 5.63 -4.99
C MET A 180 16.90 5.51 -4.83
N ARG A 181 17.60 5.01 -5.85
CA ARG A 181 19.06 4.91 -5.86
C ARG A 181 19.71 6.30 -5.75
N ALA A 182 19.23 7.27 -6.52
CA ALA A 182 19.72 8.64 -6.45
C ALA A 182 19.54 9.23 -5.04
N GLU A 183 18.38 9.03 -4.40
CA GLU A 183 18.16 9.49 -3.02
C GLU A 183 19.04 8.77 -1.99
N ARG A 184 19.31 7.46 -2.17
CA ARG A 184 20.25 6.71 -1.32
C ARG A 184 21.67 7.26 -1.40
N GLU A 185 22.13 7.63 -2.59
CA GLU A 185 23.47 8.21 -2.80
C GLU A 185 23.59 9.58 -2.13
N ARG A 186 22.48 10.31 -1.98
CA ARG A 186 22.41 11.65 -1.36
C ARG A 186 22.13 11.62 0.15
N ARG A 187 22.09 10.45 0.79
CA ARG A 187 21.71 10.29 2.22
C ARG A 187 22.58 11.07 3.21
N THR A 188 23.81 11.42 2.84
CA THR A 188 24.73 12.21 3.66
C THR A 188 24.59 13.73 3.45
N GLU A 189 23.76 14.15 2.50
CA GLU A 189 23.50 15.56 2.25
C GLU A 189 22.64 16.19 3.34
N LYS A 190 22.93 17.46 3.69
CA LYS A 190 22.22 18.18 4.75
C LYS A 190 20.73 18.44 4.44
N SER A 191 20.36 18.47 3.16
CA SER A 191 18.99 18.65 2.68
C SER A 191 18.19 17.35 2.64
N TRP A 192 18.85 16.20 2.80
CA TRP A 192 18.18 14.92 2.81
C TRP A 192 17.31 14.76 4.06
N SER A 193 16.19 14.06 3.90
CA SER A 193 15.20 13.87 4.97
C SER A 193 14.67 12.45 4.90
N PHE A 194 14.79 11.71 6.00
CA PHE A 194 14.25 10.35 6.06
C PHE A 194 12.76 10.30 5.73
N CYS A 195 11.93 11.24 6.23
CA CYS A 195 10.50 11.27 5.91
C CYS A 195 10.19 11.33 4.40
N TRP A 196 11.00 12.06 3.64
CA TRP A 196 10.82 12.13 2.18
C TRP A 196 11.19 10.81 1.51
N TYR A 197 12.36 10.27 1.88
CA TYR A 197 12.82 8.97 1.40
C TYR A 197 11.84 7.84 1.76
N PHE A 198 11.30 7.88 2.99
CA PHE A 198 10.27 6.96 3.47
C PHE A 198 9.03 6.98 2.57
N LEU A 199 8.49 8.17 2.28
CA LEU A 199 7.30 8.29 1.42
C LEU A 199 7.57 7.77 0.00
N LEU A 200 8.76 8.04 -0.55
CA LEU A 200 9.15 7.52 -1.87
C LEU A 200 9.24 5.98 -1.88
N GLN A 201 9.85 5.38 -0.85
CA GLN A 201 9.96 3.93 -0.74
C GLN A 201 8.62 3.25 -0.40
N GLU A 202 7.77 3.92 0.37
CA GLU A 202 6.41 3.46 0.65
C GLU A 202 5.54 3.45 -0.63
N GLU A 203 5.69 4.44 -1.52
CA GLU A 203 5.01 4.40 -2.82
C GLU A 203 5.40 3.16 -3.63
N LEU A 204 6.67 2.75 -3.59
CA LEU A 204 7.11 1.49 -4.20
C LEU A 204 6.48 0.27 -3.52
N ALA A 205 6.41 0.24 -2.19
CA ALA A 205 5.74 -0.82 -1.44
C ALA A 205 4.26 -0.94 -1.82
N HIS A 206 3.56 0.19 -2.01
CA HIS A 206 2.18 0.21 -2.49
C HIS A 206 2.04 -0.36 -3.91
N VAL A 207 2.98 -0.09 -4.82
CA VAL A 207 2.96 -0.70 -6.16
C VAL A 207 3.08 -2.23 -6.07
N PHE A 208 3.96 -2.74 -5.20
CA PHE A 208 4.03 -4.19 -4.97
C PHE A 208 2.75 -4.75 -4.34
N GLN A 209 2.14 -4.01 -3.41
CA GLN A 209 0.85 -4.40 -2.81
C GLN A 209 -0.27 -4.48 -3.87
N LEU A 210 -0.34 -3.53 -4.80
CA LEU A 210 -1.30 -3.54 -5.92
C LEU A 210 -1.13 -4.74 -6.85
N LEU A 211 0.10 -5.25 -6.97
CA LEU A 211 0.42 -6.47 -7.73
C LEU A 211 0.28 -7.75 -6.89
N ALA A 212 -0.23 -7.64 -5.66
CA ALA A 212 -0.31 -8.72 -4.66
C ALA A 212 1.04 -9.39 -4.33
N LEU A 213 2.14 -8.66 -4.51
CA LEU A 213 3.50 -9.08 -4.15
C LEU A 213 3.84 -8.59 -2.74
N TYR A 214 3.08 -9.09 -1.76
CA TYR A 214 3.17 -8.64 -0.38
C TYR A 214 4.53 -8.94 0.27
N ASP A 215 5.24 -9.97 -0.20
CA ASP A 215 6.60 -10.29 0.23
C ASP A 215 7.61 -9.23 -0.22
N GLU A 216 7.51 -8.77 -1.47
CA GLU A 216 8.36 -7.69 -2.00
C GLU A 216 8.03 -6.34 -1.33
N ALA A 217 6.75 -6.09 -1.02
CA ALA A 217 6.32 -4.92 -0.26
C ALA A 217 6.85 -4.95 1.18
N LEU A 218 6.83 -6.12 1.84
CA LEU A 218 7.29 -6.28 3.22
C LEU A 218 8.78 -5.97 3.33
N VAL A 219 9.59 -6.42 2.35
CA VAL A 219 11.02 -6.10 2.28
C VAL A 219 11.25 -4.59 2.27
N GLN A 220 10.39 -3.80 1.59
CA GLN A 220 10.56 -2.34 1.57
C GLN A 220 10.39 -1.72 2.96
N TYR A 221 9.39 -2.17 3.73
CA TYR A 221 9.18 -1.68 5.09
C TYR A 221 10.24 -2.20 6.07
N ASP A 222 10.70 -3.45 5.91
CA ASP A 222 11.80 -4.01 6.70
C ASP A 222 13.12 -3.23 6.46
N GLU A 223 13.40 -2.84 5.22
CA GLU A 223 14.55 -1.97 4.90
C GLU A 223 14.42 -0.58 5.54
N LEU A 224 13.23 0.02 5.50
CA LEU A 224 12.96 1.33 6.12
C LEU A 224 13.13 1.27 7.65
N ASP A 225 12.64 0.20 8.27
CA ASP A 225 12.74 -0.03 9.72
C ASP A 225 14.21 -0.17 10.17
N ALA A 226 14.99 -0.99 9.46
CA ALA A 226 16.40 -1.17 9.71
C ALA A 226 17.19 0.12 9.50
N LEU A 227 16.91 0.85 8.41
CA LEU A 227 17.59 2.11 8.07
C LEU A 227 17.31 3.20 9.11
N PHE A 228 16.05 3.36 9.55
CA PHE A 228 15.72 4.34 10.59
C PHE A 228 16.42 4.00 11.90
N THR A 229 16.36 2.73 12.33
CA THR A 229 17.04 2.24 13.54
C THR A 229 18.54 2.56 13.48
N GLN A 230 19.17 2.33 12.33
CA GLN A 230 20.59 2.64 12.13
C GLN A 230 20.88 4.13 12.33
N PHE A 231 20.03 5.04 11.81
CA PHE A 231 20.21 6.48 12.03
C PHE A 231 20.09 6.87 13.51
N VAL A 232 19.12 6.29 14.24
CA VAL A 232 18.95 6.56 15.67
C VAL A 232 20.17 6.09 16.46
N VAL A 233 20.60 4.84 16.26
CA VAL A 233 21.77 4.29 16.96
C VAL A 233 23.04 5.09 16.66
N ASN A 234 23.25 5.49 15.40
CA ASN A 234 24.41 6.29 15.01
C ASN A 234 24.39 7.71 15.60
N SER A 235 23.22 8.28 15.87
CA SER A 235 23.13 9.61 16.49
C SER A 235 23.70 9.65 17.90
N ALA A 236 23.66 8.53 18.63
CA ALA A 236 24.29 8.40 19.95
C ALA A 236 25.82 8.54 19.89
N ALA A 237 26.43 8.24 18.73
CA ALA A 237 27.87 8.39 18.49
C ALA A 237 28.28 9.81 18.03
N GLY A 238 27.34 10.77 17.99
CA GLY A 238 27.60 12.18 17.70
C GLY A 238 27.35 12.62 16.25
N ASP A 239 27.01 11.70 15.35
CA ASP A 239 26.66 12.01 13.94
C ASP A 239 25.13 12.00 13.76
N SER A 240 24.45 13.03 14.30
CA SER A 240 22.99 13.16 14.25
C SER A 240 22.53 14.03 13.08
N PRO A 241 21.80 13.47 12.10
CA PRO A 241 21.24 14.26 11.01
C PRO A 241 20.19 15.26 11.50
N ARG A 242 20.15 16.46 10.91
CA ARG A 242 19.19 17.50 11.31
C ARG A 242 17.72 17.09 11.21
N TRP A 243 17.37 16.21 10.28
CA TRP A 243 15.99 15.73 10.14
C TRP A 243 15.57 14.84 11.31
N LEU A 244 16.52 14.25 12.05
CA LEU A 244 16.24 13.32 13.15
C LEU A 244 15.69 14.04 14.38
N SER A 245 16.03 15.32 14.58
CA SER A 245 15.54 16.12 15.72
C SER A 245 14.02 16.30 15.75
N THR A 246 13.34 16.10 14.61
CA THR A 246 11.87 16.05 14.55
C THR A 246 11.30 14.88 15.37
N PHE A 247 12.04 13.78 15.49
CA PHE A 247 11.61 12.60 16.25
C PHE A 247 11.96 12.69 17.75
N SER A 248 12.77 13.67 18.16
CA SER A 248 13.13 13.94 19.55
C SER A 248 12.11 14.83 20.29
N GLN A 249 11.01 15.22 19.65
CA GLN A 249 9.99 16.08 20.26
C GLN A 249 9.24 15.35 21.40
N PRO A 250 8.78 16.05 22.44
CA PRO A 250 8.01 15.44 23.53
C PRO A 250 6.80 14.66 23.02
N CYS A 251 6.57 13.50 23.62
CA CYS A 251 5.47 12.61 23.28
C CYS A 251 4.31 12.83 24.27
N GLU A 252 3.30 13.58 23.82
CA GLU A 252 2.10 13.87 24.63
C GLU A 252 1.02 12.78 24.54
N ARG A 253 1.13 11.89 23.54
CA ARG A 253 0.17 10.82 23.27
C ARG A 253 0.91 9.52 23.00
N TRP A 254 0.44 8.44 23.62
CA TRP A 254 1.01 7.10 23.55
C TRP A 254 -0.07 6.09 23.13
N GLU A 255 -0.73 6.41 22.02
CA GLU A 255 -1.68 5.52 21.35
C GLU A 255 -0.97 4.19 21.04
N GLY A 256 -1.59 3.07 21.41
CA GLY A 256 -1.06 1.74 21.13
C GLY A 256 -1.10 1.38 19.65
N LEU A 257 -0.61 0.19 19.31
CA LEU A 257 -0.87 -0.37 17.98
C LEU A 257 -2.37 -0.51 17.73
N HIS A 258 -2.74 -0.35 16.46
CA HIS A 258 -4.05 -0.66 15.90
C HIS A 258 -3.85 -1.42 14.58
N LEU A 259 -4.08 -2.73 14.58
CA LEU A 259 -3.75 -3.59 13.44
C LEU A 259 -4.90 -3.61 12.44
N THR A 260 -4.82 -2.71 11.46
CA THR A 260 -5.76 -2.60 10.34
C THR A 260 -5.02 -2.78 9.00
N PRO A 261 -5.64 -3.39 7.97
CA PRO A 261 -5.09 -3.37 6.62
C PRO A 261 -5.11 -1.97 5.99
N GLU A 262 -5.94 -1.07 6.54
CA GLU A 262 -6.12 0.28 6.02
C GLU A 262 -4.89 1.16 6.26
N LEU A 263 -4.68 2.11 5.36
CA LEU A 263 -3.62 3.09 5.46
C LEU A 263 -4.07 4.24 6.36
N ASP A 264 -3.32 4.53 7.43
CA ASP A 264 -3.56 5.72 8.24
C ASP A 264 -3.11 6.99 7.50
N THR A 265 -4.06 7.62 6.84
CA THR A 265 -3.82 8.86 6.09
C THR A 265 -3.45 10.04 6.99
N THR A 266 -3.85 10.01 8.27
CA THR A 266 -3.54 11.07 9.23
C THR A 266 -2.07 11.02 9.59
N VAL A 267 -1.55 9.85 9.95
CA VAL A 267 -0.11 9.69 10.24
C VAL A 267 0.72 9.91 8.97
N GLN A 268 0.27 9.44 7.80
CA GLN A 268 0.96 9.72 6.54
C GLN A 268 1.05 11.23 6.25
N ALA A 269 0.00 12.01 6.54
CA ALA A 269 0.03 13.46 6.42
C ALA A 269 1.07 14.09 7.37
N LYS A 270 1.15 13.63 8.62
CA LYS A 270 2.17 14.06 9.59
C LYS A 270 3.60 13.70 9.16
N ILE A 271 3.82 12.53 8.55
CA ILE A 271 5.11 12.15 7.98
C ILE A 271 5.49 13.15 6.87
N ARG A 272 4.54 13.52 6.01
CA ARG A 272 4.75 14.47 4.91
C ARG A 272 5.02 15.89 5.39
N SER A 273 4.31 16.37 6.42
CA SER A 273 4.54 17.68 7.04
C SER A 273 5.76 17.71 7.97
N LYS A 274 6.34 16.54 8.29
CA LYS A 274 7.44 16.37 9.25
C LYS A 274 7.05 16.78 10.67
N GLU A 275 5.83 16.41 11.06
CA GLU A 275 5.25 16.67 12.38
C GLU A 275 4.93 15.38 13.15
N VAL A 276 5.30 14.23 12.59
CA VAL A 276 5.10 12.92 13.21
C VAL A 276 6.05 12.73 14.39
N THR A 277 5.54 12.23 15.52
CA THR A 277 6.38 11.83 16.66
C THR A 277 7.07 10.49 16.40
N LEU A 278 8.12 10.16 17.17
CA LEU A 278 8.79 8.85 17.05
C LEU A 278 7.82 7.68 17.24
N LEU A 279 6.95 7.78 18.24
CA LEU A 279 6.02 6.70 18.59
C LEU A 279 4.97 6.49 17.51
N GLU A 280 4.38 7.57 16.98
CA GLU A 280 3.43 7.49 15.85
C GLU A 280 4.08 6.89 14.60
N PHE A 281 5.31 7.31 14.28
CA PHE A 281 6.03 6.81 13.11
C PHE A 281 6.35 5.30 13.25
N ARG A 282 6.83 4.88 14.43
CA ARG A 282 7.15 3.47 14.70
C ARG A 282 5.91 2.60 14.70
N ASN A 283 4.82 3.05 15.32
CA ASN A 283 3.53 2.36 15.24
C ASN A 283 3.09 2.20 13.78
N TYR A 284 3.08 3.28 13.01
CA TYR A 284 2.69 3.26 11.60
C TYR A 284 3.49 2.24 10.80
N LEU A 285 4.83 2.32 10.87
CA LEU A 285 5.72 1.42 10.15
C LEU A 285 5.47 -0.05 10.50
N PHE A 286 5.37 -0.36 11.79
CA PHE A 286 5.11 -1.73 12.24
C PHE A 286 3.70 -2.21 11.87
N GLN A 287 2.69 -1.34 11.91
CA GLN A 287 1.34 -1.65 11.44
C GLN A 287 1.33 -2.01 9.95
N ARG A 288 2.11 -1.30 9.10
CA ARG A 288 2.25 -1.65 7.68
C ARG A 288 2.90 -3.02 7.49
N GLN A 289 3.95 -3.34 8.24
CA GLN A 289 4.55 -4.68 8.23
C GLN A 289 3.55 -5.76 8.66
N CYS A 290 2.79 -5.51 9.74
CA CYS A 290 1.76 -6.41 10.23
C CYS A 290 0.68 -6.67 9.17
N ALA A 291 0.15 -5.63 8.53
CA ALA A 291 -0.85 -5.77 7.47
C ALA A 291 -0.36 -6.68 6.33
N LEU A 292 0.89 -6.52 5.90
CA LEU A 292 1.49 -7.36 4.86
C LEU A 292 1.71 -8.80 5.32
N LEU A 293 2.16 -9.01 6.56
CA LEU A 293 2.29 -10.35 7.14
C LEU A 293 0.95 -11.08 7.25
N MET A 294 -0.13 -10.36 7.58
CA MET A 294 -1.49 -10.90 7.57
C MET A 294 -1.90 -11.31 6.15
N HIS A 295 -1.62 -10.49 5.12
CA HIS A 295 -1.86 -10.85 3.72
C HIS A 295 -1.03 -12.06 3.24
N LEU A 296 0.16 -12.26 3.82
CA LEU A 296 1.02 -13.43 3.57
C LEU A 296 0.59 -14.68 4.35
N ASN A 297 -0.50 -14.64 5.12
CA ASN A 297 -0.93 -15.69 6.04
C ASN A 297 0.17 -16.08 7.05
N LYS A 298 0.90 -15.08 7.57
CA LYS A 298 1.93 -15.24 8.61
C LYS A 298 1.63 -14.45 9.88
N PRO A 299 0.45 -14.64 10.51
CA PRO A 299 0.11 -13.94 11.75
C PRO A 299 1.08 -14.25 12.90
N TRP A 300 1.63 -15.45 12.94
CA TRP A 300 2.65 -15.84 13.93
C TRP A 300 3.91 -14.96 13.86
N GLU A 301 4.28 -14.51 12.65
CA GLU A 301 5.47 -13.70 12.44
C GLU A 301 5.28 -12.29 13.03
N VAL A 302 4.04 -11.76 13.01
CA VAL A 302 3.67 -10.52 13.70
C VAL A 302 3.99 -10.62 15.20
N ALA A 303 3.52 -11.68 15.86
CA ALA A 303 3.80 -11.87 17.29
C ALA A 303 5.30 -12.08 17.55
N SER A 304 5.99 -12.82 16.69
CA SER A 304 7.44 -13.05 16.83
C SER A 304 8.27 -11.76 16.73
N ARG A 305 7.83 -10.80 15.91
CA ARG A 305 8.50 -9.51 15.70
C ARG A 305 8.08 -8.45 16.73
N ALA A 306 6.87 -8.54 17.27
CA ALA A 306 6.27 -7.52 18.13
C ALA A 306 7.10 -7.22 19.39
N LEU A 307 7.64 -8.22 20.09
CA LEU A 307 8.44 -7.96 21.30
C LEU A 307 9.71 -7.15 20.98
N THR A 308 10.40 -7.55 19.90
CA THR A 308 11.61 -6.87 19.44
C THR A 308 11.29 -5.43 19.00
N PHE A 309 10.20 -5.23 18.26
CA PHE A 309 9.70 -3.91 17.90
C PHE A 309 9.46 -3.03 19.14
N LEU A 310 8.75 -3.57 20.15
CA LEU A 310 8.45 -2.85 21.38
C LEU A 310 9.72 -2.42 22.10
N GLN A 311 10.66 -3.36 22.30
CA GLN A 311 11.92 -3.11 22.99
C GLN A 311 12.83 -2.12 22.23
N ASN A 312 12.93 -2.26 20.91
CA ASN A 312 13.72 -1.35 20.07
C ASN A 312 13.17 0.08 20.13
N THR A 313 11.85 0.24 20.01
CA THR A 313 11.21 1.57 20.08
C THR A 313 11.44 2.23 21.44
N VAL A 314 11.38 1.47 22.56
CA VAL A 314 11.75 1.99 23.89
C VAL A 314 13.22 2.39 23.93
N GLY A 315 14.11 1.58 23.36
CA GLY A 315 15.53 1.92 23.25
C GLY A 315 15.77 3.22 22.48
N GLU A 316 15.03 3.43 21.40
CA GLU A 316 15.15 4.63 20.56
C GLU A 316 14.57 5.88 21.21
N LEU A 317 13.45 5.77 21.92
CA LEU A 317 12.92 6.85 22.76
C LEU A 317 13.99 7.33 23.75
N ASN A 318 14.72 6.38 24.36
CA ASN A 318 15.80 6.70 25.30
C ASN A 318 17.03 7.31 24.59
N ILE A 319 17.45 6.76 23.45
CA ILE A 319 18.60 7.28 22.68
C ILE A 319 18.36 8.72 22.22
N LEU A 320 17.13 9.01 21.76
CA LEU A 320 16.74 10.34 21.31
C LEU A 320 16.30 11.28 22.44
N GLU A 321 16.37 10.83 23.69
CA GLU A 321 15.97 11.56 24.89
C GLU A 321 14.54 12.14 24.79
N VAL A 322 13.63 11.38 24.18
CA VAL A 322 12.23 11.80 24.01
C VAL A 322 11.56 11.86 25.37
N ASN A 323 11.04 13.03 25.74
CA ASN A 323 10.26 13.18 26.95
C ASN A 323 8.89 12.51 26.80
N VAL A 324 8.63 11.48 27.60
CA VAL A 324 7.33 10.81 27.72
C VAL A 324 6.90 10.86 29.18
N ALA A 325 5.61 11.14 29.44
CA ALA A 325 5.09 11.14 30.80
C ALA A 325 5.36 9.79 31.51
N PRO A 326 5.69 9.78 32.82
CA PRO A 326 5.87 8.54 33.58
C PRO A 326 4.68 7.60 33.41
N GLY A 327 4.94 6.35 33.01
CA GLY A 327 3.92 5.34 32.73
C GLY A 327 3.37 5.37 31.29
N GLY A 328 3.57 6.43 30.51
CA GLY A 328 3.07 6.52 29.13
C GLY A 328 3.60 5.40 28.22
N VAL A 329 4.91 5.14 28.27
CA VAL A 329 5.54 4.02 27.53
C VAL A 329 5.01 2.65 28.00
N ALA A 330 4.72 2.50 29.31
CA ALA A 330 4.15 1.27 29.83
C ALA A 330 2.70 1.08 29.35
N CYS A 331 1.89 2.14 29.30
CA CYS A 331 0.55 2.10 28.69
C CYS A 331 0.63 1.68 27.22
N TRP A 332 1.46 2.34 26.42
CA TRP A 332 1.66 1.99 25.01
C TRP A 332 2.09 0.53 24.84
N GLY A 333 3.03 0.06 25.66
CA GLY A 333 3.51 -1.33 25.62
C GLY A 333 2.40 -2.34 25.91
N VAL A 334 1.57 -2.10 26.92
CA VAL A 334 0.43 -2.97 27.24
C VAL A 334 -0.60 -2.95 26.11
N LEU A 335 -1.02 -1.76 25.65
CA LEU A 335 -2.00 -1.63 24.56
C LEU A 335 -1.55 -2.38 23.31
N SER A 336 -0.28 -2.21 22.93
CA SER A 336 0.30 -2.83 21.74
C SER A 336 0.41 -4.35 21.86
N CYS A 337 0.75 -4.88 23.04
CA CYS A 337 0.74 -6.32 23.27
C CYS A 337 -0.67 -6.90 23.15
N LEU A 338 -1.65 -6.25 23.81
CA LEU A 338 -3.03 -6.68 23.77
C LEU A 338 -3.59 -6.68 22.35
N GLU A 339 -3.34 -5.62 21.57
CA GLU A 339 -3.77 -5.54 20.17
C GLU A 339 -3.18 -6.67 19.31
N VAL A 340 -1.87 -6.93 19.42
CA VAL A 340 -1.23 -8.03 18.69
C VAL A 340 -1.84 -9.37 19.10
N THR A 341 -2.01 -9.62 20.40
CA THR A 341 -2.61 -10.87 20.86
C THR A 341 -4.04 -11.03 20.38
N ASP A 342 -4.87 -10.00 20.49
CA ASP A 342 -6.28 -10.04 20.09
C ASP A 342 -6.39 -10.23 18.56
N ALA A 343 -5.53 -9.58 17.77
CA ALA A 343 -5.44 -9.79 16.34
C ALA A 343 -5.10 -11.24 15.98
N LEU A 344 -4.14 -11.88 16.65
CA LEU A 344 -3.78 -13.27 16.37
C LEU A 344 -4.89 -14.27 16.73
N HIS A 345 -5.63 -14.02 17.82
CA HIS A 345 -6.77 -14.88 18.18
C HIS A 345 -7.87 -14.86 17.10
N ARG A 346 -8.02 -13.76 16.35
CA ARG A 346 -8.97 -13.64 15.24
C ARG A 346 -8.60 -14.48 14.01
N TYR A 347 -7.31 -14.78 13.81
CA TYR A 347 -6.78 -15.46 12.60
C TYR A 347 -6.60 -16.99 12.77
N HIS A 348 -7.34 -17.61 13.71
CA HIS A 348 -7.28 -19.02 14.16
C HIS A 348 -6.06 -19.36 15.03
N THR A 349 -6.29 -20.08 16.14
CA THR A 349 -5.26 -20.51 17.08
C THR A 349 -4.53 -21.77 16.58
N THR A 350 -3.23 -21.66 16.37
CA THR A 350 -2.32 -22.81 16.22
C THR A 350 -1.35 -22.85 17.39
N ASP A 351 -0.74 -24.00 17.70
CA ASP A 351 0.27 -24.12 18.77
C ASP A 351 1.46 -23.15 18.57
N ALA A 352 1.77 -22.80 17.31
CA ALA A 352 2.77 -21.79 16.98
C ALA A 352 2.41 -20.39 17.51
N HIS A 353 1.12 -20.05 17.63
CA HIS A 353 0.69 -18.74 18.15
C HIS A 353 0.96 -18.63 19.65
N ALA A 354 0.78 -19.72 20.41
CA ALA A 354 1.07 -19.72 21.85
C ALA A 354 2.56 -19.46 22.14
N LEU A 355 3.46 -20.06 21.35
CA LEU A 355 4.91 -19.86 21.49
C LEU A 355 5.30 -18.38 21.32
N HIS A 356 4.72 -17.69 20.34
CA HIS A 356 5.09 -16.31 20.03
C HIS A 356 4.32 -15.26 20.83
N THR A 357 3.17 -15.61 21.42
CA THR A 357 2.38 -14.69 22.26
C THR A 357 2.78 -14.72 23.72
N ALA A 358 3.34 -15.82 24.23
CA ALA A 358 3.77 -15.91 25.63
C ALA A 358 4.77 -14.80 26.05
N PRO A 359 5.79 -14.43 25.24
CA PRO A 359 6.67 -13.32 25.57
C PRO A 359 5.95 -11.96 25.62
N LEU A 360 4.92 -11.76 24.79
CA LEU A 360 4.11 -10.55 24.79
C LEU A 360 3.26 -10.45 26.05
N TRP A 361 2.66 -11.55 26.49
CA TRP A 361 1.94 -11.61 27.77
C TRP A 361 2.85 -11.32 28.96
N ALA A 362 4.07 -11.86 28.95
CA ALA A 362 5.06 -11.56 29.98
C ALA A 362 5.43 -10.08 30.00
N TYR A 363 5.74 -9.50 28.84
CA TYR A 363 6.05 -8.07 28.73
C TYR A 363 4.88 -7.18 29.16
N ALA A 364 3.65 -7.49 28.71
CA ALA A 364 2.45 -6.75 29.11
C ALA A 364 2.21 -6.81 30.62
N ARG A 365 2.41 -7.98 31.24
CA ARG A 365 2.30 -8.15 32.69
C ARG A 365 3.32 -7.32 33.44
N ASP A 366 4.58 -7.31 33.00
CA ASP A 366 5.64 -6.52 33.62
C ASP A 366 5.32 -5.02 33.52
N LYS A 367 4.87 -4.55 32.35
CA LYS A 367 4.43 -3.16 32.16
C LYS A 367 3.17 -2.81 32.96
N LEU A 368 2.25 -3.74 33.12
CA LEU A 368 1.09 -3.55 33.98
C LEU A 368 1.50 -3.44 35.46
N GLN A 369 2.50 -4.19 35.92
CA GLN A 369 3.05 -4.04 37.28
C GLN A 369 3.71 -2.67 37.49
N GLU A 370 4.48 -2.18 36.52
CA GLU A 370 5.04 -0.82 36.53
C GLU A 370 3.94 0.23 36.72
N LEU A 371 2.85 0.12 35.96
CA LEU A 371 1.68 0.98 36.09
C LEU A 371 0.99 0.83 37.44
N GLY A 372 0.84 -0.40 37.95
CA GLY A 372 0.23 -0.65 39.26
C GLY A 372 0.99 -0.02 40.41
N MET A 373 2.33 -0.06 40.37
CA MET A 373 3.19 0.63 41.35
C MET A 373 3.02 2.14 41.25
N LEU A 374 3.10 2.68 40.03
CA LEU A 374 2.98 4.12 39.77
C LEU A 374 1.63 4.68 40.23
N CYS A 375 0.54 3.96 39.94
CA CYS A 375 -0.83 4.36 40.25
C CYS A 375 -1.30 3.96 41.66
N GLY A 376 -0.45 3.34 42.48
CA GLY A 376 -0.81 2.93 43.84
C GLY A 376 -1.91 1.86 43.90
N LEU A 377 -1.90 0.94 42.93
CA LEU A 377 -2.87 -0.16 42.78
C LEU A 377 -2.35 -1.50 43.32
N MET A 378 -1.08 -1.55 43.75
CA MET A 378 -0.47 -2.77 44.30
C MET A 378 -1.16 -3.20 45.60
N PRO A 379 -1.21 -4.51 45.90
CA PRO A 379 -1.82 -5.01 47.13
C PRO A 379 -1.23 -4.35 48.39
N GLY A 380 -2.09 -3.90 49.30
CA GLY A 380 -1.68 -3.25 50.54
C GLY A 380 -1.30 -1.77 50.42
N SER A 381 -1.39 -1.18 49.22
CA SER A 381 -1.20 0.26 49.01
C SER A 381 -2.50 1.03 49.20
N ALA A 382 -2.41 2.25 49.76
CA ALA A 382 -3.51 3.21 49.76
C ALA A 382 -3.31 4.20 48.61
N THR A 383 -4.28 4.28 47.69
CA THR A 383 -4.20 5.17 46.54
C THR A 383 -4.34 6.63 46.98
N SER A 384 -3.34 7.45 46.68
CA SER A 384 -3.33 8.89 46.97
C SER A 384 -4.03 9.70 45.88
N SER A 385 -4.43 10.94 46.20
CA SER A 385 -5.01 11.87 45.21
C SER A 385 -4.07 12.13 44.02
N ALA A 386 -2.76 12.24 44.27
CA ALA A 386 -1.76 12.41 43.21
C ALA A 386 -1.76 11.21 42.24
N GLN A 387 -1.87 9.99 42.76
CA GLN A 387 -1.93 8.77 41.94
C GLN A 387 -3.22 8.67 41.13
N LEU A 388 -4.36 9.15 41.65
CA LEU A 388 -5.59 9.26 40.86
C LEU A 388 -5.42 10.24 39.68
N HIS A 389 -4.78 11.38 39.91
CA HIS A 389 -4.44 12.30 38.82
C HIS A 389 -3.47 11.66 37.80
N THR A 390 -2.53 10.85 38.25
CA THR A 390 -1.66 10.06 37.35
C THR A 390 -2.47 9.12 36.47
N VAL A 391 -3.42 8.36 37.03
CA VAL A 391 -4.32 7.48 36.24
C VAL A 391 -5.07 8.28 35.18
N ILE A 392 -5.64 9.43 35.54
CA ILE A 392 -6.37 10.29 34.58
C ILE A 392 -5.44 10.75 33.45
N SER A 393 -4.24 11.25 33.79
CA SER A 393 -3.26 11.70 32.80
C SER A 393 -2.84 10.56 31.87
N LEU A 394 -2.62 9.36 32.42
CA LEU A 394 -2.30 8.15 31.64
C LEU A 394 -3.41 7.82 30.66
N VAL A 395 -4.67 7.88 31.11
CA VAL A 395 -5.84 7.62 30.29
C VAL A 395 -6.02 8.66 29.18
N CYS A 396 -5.81 9.93 29.48
CA CYS A 396 -5.89 11.00 28.46
C CYS A 396 -4.84 10.81 27.35
N GLY A 397 -3.60 10.46 27.69
CA GLY A 397 -2.57 10.26 26.69
C GLY A 397 -2.70 8.97 25.88
N MET A 398 -3.56 8.01 26.27
CA MET A 398 -3.90 6.86 25.43
C MET A 398 -4.69 7.25 24.16
N GLY A 399 -5.23 8.47 24.10
CA GLY A 399 -5.99 8.95 22.94
C GLY A 399 -7.40 8.36 22.85
N ASN A 400 -7.93 8.35 21.62
CA ASN A 400 -9.25 7.79 21.33
C ASN A 400 -9.15 6.29 21.05
N ASP A 401 -10.19 5.54 21.41
CA ASP A 401 -10.24 4.11 21.15
C ASP A 401 -10.53 3.84 19.67
N PRO A 402 -9.58 3.26 18.90
CA PRO A 402 -9.77 3.01 17.48
C PRO A 402 -10.86 1.96 17.21
N HIS A 403 -11.20 1.12 18.20
CA HIS A 403 -12.21 0.06 18.07
C HIS A 403 -13.62 0.51 18.54
N SER A 404 -13.79 1.78 18.93
CA SER A 404 -15.06 2.29 19.48
C SER A 404 -16.25 2.21 18.50
N HIS A 405 -15.98 2.09 17.21
CA HIS A 405 -16.99 1.99 16.15
C HIS A 405 -17.15 0.55 15.60
N GLU A 406 -16.49 -0.45 16.17
CA GLU A 406 -16.66 -1.84 15.73
C GLU A 406 -18.06 -2.39 16.07
N GLU A 407 -18.68 -3.06 15.10
CA GLU A 407 -19.94 -3.78 15.29
C GLU A 407 -19.73 -5.30 15.04
N PRO A 408 -20.08 -6.17 16.01
CA PRO A 408 -20.61 -5.88 17.35
C PRO A 408 -19.55 -5.26 18.27
N PRO A 409 -19.97 -4.48 19.29
CA PRO A 409 -19.04 -3.88 20.25
C PRO A 409 -18.25 -4.95 20.99
N ARG A 410 -16.94 -4.74 21.08
CA ARG A 410 -15.98 -5.65 21.70
C ARG A 410 -15.19 -4.94 22.79
N GLU A 411 -14.66 -5.73 23.72
CA GLU A 411 -13.76 -5.22 24.74
C GLU A 411 -12.39 -4.94 24.11
N SER A 412 -12.12 -3.67 23.82
CA SER A 412 -10.87 -3.24 23.18
C SER A 412 -9.66 -3.30 24.13
N PRO A 413 -8.42 -3.35 23.61
CA PRO A 413 -7.21 -3.17 24.42
C PRO A 413 -7.27 -1.95 25.35
N MET A 414 -7.80 -0.83 24.84
CA MET A 414 -7.93 0.40 25.61
C MET A 414 -8.95 0.28 26.74
N THR A 415 -10.10 -0.35 26.48
CA THR A 415 -11.13 -0.58 27.49
C THR A 415 -10.60 -1.50 28.59
N ARG A 416 -9.88 -2.58 28.22
CA ARG A 416 -9.25 -3.52 29.15
C ARG A 416 -8.23 -2.84 30.06
N LEU A 417 -7.37 -1.98 29.49
CA LEU A 417 -6.38 -1.25 30.30
C LEU A 417 -7.03 -0.20 31.20
N LYS A 418 -8.05 0.53 30.71
CA LYS A 418 -8.83 1.47 31.53
C LYS A 418 -9.50 0.77 32.73
N ASP A 419 -10.13 -0.39 32.51
CA ASP A 419 -10.73 -1.19 33.58
C ASP A 419 -9.65 -1.66 34.58
N SER A 420 -8.52 -2.14 34.08
CA SER A 420 -7.40 -2.61 34.91
C SER A 420 -6.84 -1.51 35.83
N LEU A 421 -6.89 -0.25 35.41
CA LEU A 421 -6.40 0.89 36.19
C LEU A 421 -7.48 1.56 37.06
N SER A 422 -8.73 1.09 36.99
CA SER A 422 -9.87 1.72 37.66
C SER A 422 -9.88 1.53 39.18
N SER A 423 -9.36 0.40 39.68
CA SER A 423 -9.35 0.07 41.10
C SER A 423 -8.31 -1.01 41.44
N PRO A 424 -7.85 -1.11 42.70
CA PRO A 424 -6.95 -2.20 43.12
C PRO A 424 -7.53 -3.60 42.90
N GLN A 425 -8.86 -3.75 42.96
CA GLN A 425 -9.53 -5.03 42.72
C GLN A 425 -9.50 -5.42 41.23
N ALA A 426 -9.83 -4.47 40.34
CA ALA A 426 -9.75 -4.67 38.90
C ALA A 426 -8.31 -4.93 38.45
N PHE A 427 -7.35 -4.18 38.99
CA PHE A 427 -5.93 -4.38 38.75
C PHE A 427 -5.47 -5.80 39.13
N LYS A 428 -5.84 -6.26 40.34
CA LYS A 428 -5.51 -7.62 40.79
C LYS A 428 -6.09 -8.68 39.86
N LYS A 429 -7.33 -8.50 39.39
CA LYS A 429 -7.98 -9.42 38.44
C LYS A 429 -7.23 -9.45 37.12
N ALA A 430 -6.89 -8.29 36.55
CA ALA A 430 -6.14 -8.17 35.31
C ALA A 430 -4.76 -8.85 35.39
N LEU A 431 -4.04 -8.64 36.49
CA LEU A 431 -2.73 -9.26 36.71
C LEU A 431 -2.82 -10.78 36.84
N SER A 432 -3.88 -11.29 37.48
CA SER A 432 -4.12 -12.74 37.60
C SER A 432 -4.61 -13.41 36.31
N GLY A 433 -5.25 -12.66 35.41
CA GLY A 433 -5.70 -13.16 34.11
C GLY A 433 -4.64 -13.11 33.01
N ALA A 434 -3.50 -12.46 33.26
CA ALA A 434 -2.33 -12.42 32.39
C ALA A 434 -1.28 -13.52 32.71
N VAL A 435 -1.67 -14.54 33.49
CA VAL A 435 -0.85 -15.72 33.86
C VAL A 435 -1.51 -16.99 33.35
#